data_AF-A0A1M4TPS1-F1
#
_entry.id   AF-A0A1M4TPS1-F1
#
_cell.length_a   1.000
_cell.length_b   1.000
_cell.length_c   1.000
_cell.angle_alpha   90.00
_cell.angle_beta   90.00
_cell.angle_gamma   90.00
#
_symmetry.space_group_name_H-M   'P 1'
#
loop_
_entity.id
_entity.type
_entity.pdbx_description
1 polymer ?
#
loop_
_entity_poly.entity_id
_entity_poly.type
_entity_poly.pdbx_seq_one_letter_code
_entity_poly.pdbx_strand_id
1 'polypeptide(L)'
;MYNPFNIQHCIMFKKNLLIIFYLLSVTVFSQKRIKPVNLSVKGDFTHEATSTIFPALWSGFQREAIYSYDLKNNHLAVGYVQQKTKKDKTTLTVYIYPKKEIDNQLLRDEFSAYGYALNQNSNKGTDLKPSFGSASNDHIKVNYIYSVFDHSMGRPDFFNGVKYTDKKSLISIYECGGWGFKIRVSSDNMTSDQLSELKDKTENYFGLLNIASKKTLPISQAPDIILSPVVKRDSMMINSTIIAAQAKIEWLATHLEKKELLTGFSDMNIESEVFAIEKMIEFYKAHEKDWKMDQDTKKYFDEMIRIADNGRIKDHIYEKYDRIINYDQGADKKDDYIQFKIDKNISEDTNQIFYKIFYKLE
;
A
#
# COMPACT_ATOMS: atom_id res chain seq x y z
N MET A 1 54.53 -19.44 42.47
CA MET A 1 53.82 -19.88 41.24
C MET A 1 52.46 -19.22 41.20
N TYR A 2 52.30 -18.18 40.38
CA TYR A 2 50.99 -17.56 40.14
C TYR A 2 50.22 -18.43 39.15
N ASN A 3 49.05 -18.93 39.56
CA ASN A 3 48.25 -19.86 38.76
C ASN A 3 47.47 -19.08 37.68
N PRO A 4 47.79 -19.18 36.38
CA PRO A 4 47.19 -18.36 35.33
C PRO A 4 45.74 -18.76 34.98
N PHE A 5 45.28 -19.92 35.47
CA PHE A 5 44.02 -20.53 35.05
C PHE A 5 42.76 -19.82 35.54
N ASN A 6 42.85 -18.96 36.57
CA ASN A 6 41.67 -18.33 37.16
C ASN A 6 41.24 -17.02 36.47
N ILE A 7 42.11 -16.42 35.64
CA ILE A 7 41.83 -15.14 34.98
C ILE A 7 41.05 -15.35 33.67
N GLN A 8 41.31 -16.45 32.94
CA GLN A 8 40.64 -16.74 31.66
C GLN A 8 39.14 -17.06 31.84
N HIS A 9 38.76 -17.81 32.87
CA HIS A 9 37.35 -18.15 33.13
C HIS A 9 36.51 -16.91 33.48
N CYS A 10 37.07 -15.96 34.22
CA CYS A 10 36.38 -14.73 34.62
C CYS A 10 36.20 -13.76 33.43
N ILE A 11 37.14 -13.73 32.48
CA ILE A 11 37.04 -12.93 31.25
C ILE A 11 36.00 -13.52 30.28
N MET A 12 35.94 -14.85 30.15
CA MET A 12 34.93 -15.52 29.31
C MET A 12 33.50 -15.32 29.84
N PHE A 13 33.29 -15.40 31.16
CA PHE A 13 31.98 -15.14 31.78
C PHE A 13 31.52 -13.70 31.54
N LYS A 14 32.42 -12.70 31.64
CA LYS A 14 32.09 -11.29 31.37
C LYS A 14 31.75 -11.03 29.89
N LYS A 15 32.47 -11.66 28.94
CA LYS A 15 32.16 -11.55 27.50
C LYS A 15 30.80 -12.18 27.15
N ASN A 16 30.49 -13.35 27.70
CA ASN A 16 29.21 -14.01 27.45
C ASN A 16 28.04 -13.25 28.08
N LEU A 17 28.21 -12.65 29.26
CA LEU A 17 27.19 -11.80 29.88
C LEU A 17 26.89 -10.55 29.03
N LEU A 18 27.93 -9.90 28.50
CA LEU A 18 27.79 -8.75 27.58
C LEU A 18 27.02 -9.11 26.31
N ILE A 19 27.29 -10.27 25.72
CA ILE A 19 26.58 -10.78 24.53
C ILE A 19 25.10 -11.07 24.87
N ILE A 20 24.82 -11.66 26.03
CA ILE A 20 23.44 -11.94 26.49
C ILE A 20 22.68 -10.63 26.77
N PHE A 21 23.30 -9.63 27.40
CA PHE A 21 22.70 -8.30 27.58
C PHE A 21 22.50 -7.55 26.25
N TYR A 22 23.39 -7.74 25.28
CA TYR A 22 23.25 -7.19 23.94
C TYR A 22 22.10 -7.86 23.17
N LEU A 23 21.96 -9.19 23.25
CA LEU A 23 20.85 -9.94 22.63
C LEU A 23 19.49 -9.65 23.30
N LEU A 24 19.47 -9.50 24.62
CA LEU A 24 18.25 -9.11 25.37
C LEU A 24 17.82 -7.68 25.06
N SER A 25 18.75 -6.74 24.89
CA SER A 25 18.39 -5.37 24.51
C SER A 25 17.79 -5.33 23.09
N VAL A 26 18.40 -6.01 22.11
CA VAL A 26 17.86 -6.06 20.73
C VAL A 26 16.46 -6.67 20.65
N THR A 27 16.16 -7.68 21.48
CA THR A 27 14.84 -8.34 21.50
C THR A 27 13.76 -7.53 22.23
N VAL A 28 14.09 -6.76 23.27
CA VAL A 28 13.13 -5.88 23.97
C VAL A 28 12.82 -4.61 23.16
N PHE A 29 13.80 -4.05 22.45
CA PHE A 29 13.60 -2.84 21.62
C PHE A 29 12.89 -3.09 20.28
N SER A 30 12.55 -4.34 19.95
CA SER A 30 11.82 -4.72 18.73
C SER A 30 10.38 -5.17 18.98
N GLN A 31 9.89 -5.10 20.23
CA GLN A 31 8.57 -5.62 20.57
C GLN A 31 7.44 -4.68 20.11
N LYS A 32 6.50 -5.25 19.34
CA LYS A 32 5.17 -4.65 19.09
C LYS A 32 4.38 -4.62 20.39
N ARG A 33 3.54 -3.60 20.59
CA ARG A 33 2.61 -3.61 21.72
C ARG A 33 1.55 -4.68 21.49
N ILE A 34 1.14 -5.37 22.55
CA ILE A 34 0.05 -6.36 22.49
C ILE A 34 -1.28 -5.67 22.12
N LYS A 35 -1.45 -4.41 22.56
CA LYS A 35 -2.58 -3.55 22.21
C LYS A 35 -2.10 -2.10 22.02
N PRO A 36 -2.76 -1.29 21.19
CA PRO A 36 -2.43 0.12 21.07
C PRO A 36 -2.59 0.85 22.41
N VAL A 37 -1.70 1.80 22.68
CA VAL A 37 -1.73 2.64 23.88
C VAL A 37 -2.03 4.07 23.48
N ASN A 38 -3.03 4.68 24.13
CA ASN A 38 -3.27 6.12 24.00
C ASN A 38 -2.20 6.89 24.79
N LEU A 39 -1.42 7.72 24.11
CA LEU A 39 -0.36 8.51 24.72
C LEU A 39 -0.96 9.72 25.45
N SER A 40 -0.61 9.89 26.73
CA SER A 40 -1.05 11.02 27.53
C SER A 40 -0.21 12.27 27.25
N VAL A 41 -0.55 13.02 26.19
CA VAL A 41 0.16 14.24 25.78
C VAL A 41 -0.76 15.47 25.86
N LYS A 42 -0.38 16.46 26.68
CA LYS A 42 -1.19 17.67 26.95
C LYS A 42 -0.96 18.83 25.97
N GLY A 43 0.12 18.81 25.18
CA GLY A 43 0.44 19.83 24.18
C GLY A 43 0.79 19.21 22.84
N ASP A 44 1.62 19.89 22.06
CA ASP A 44 2.09 19.36 20.79
C ASP A 44 2.87 18.06 20.99
N PHE A 45 2.69 17.13 20.06
CA PHE A 45 3.42 15.87 20.04
C PHE A 45 4.26 15.80 18.79
N THR A 46 5.57 15.60 18.94
CA THR A 46 6.48 15.39 17.82
C THR A 46 6.66 13.90 17.60
N HIS A 47 6.35 13.43 16.39
CA HIS A 47 6.75 12.12 15.94
C HIS A 47 8.22 12.19 15.50
N GLU A 48 9.12 11.85 16.42
CA GLU A 48 10.57 12.02 16.27
C GLU A 48 11.12 11.44 14.96
N ALA A 49 10.67 10.25 14.57
CA ALA A 49 11.20 9.55 13.41
C ALA A 49 10.90 10.25 12.07
N THR A 50 9.82 11.04 11.99
CA THR A 50 9.50 11.84 10.79
C THR A 50 9.61 13.34 11.00
N SER A 51 9.88 13.77 12.24
CA SER A 51 9.83 15.17 12.67
C SER A 51 8.45 15.82 12.45
N THR A 52 7.38 15.02 12.35
CA THR A 52 6.02 15.54 12.15
C THR A 52 5.45 16.02 13.48
N ILE A 53 4.96 17.26 13.52
CA ILE A 53 4.34 17.84 14.70
C ILE A 53 2.82 17.66 14.63
N PHE A 54 2.26 17.04 15.66
CA PHE A 54 0.84 16.88 15.88
C PHE A 54 0.37 17.82 16.98
N PRO A 55 -0.11 19.02 16.65
CA PRO A 55 -0.51 20.00 17.65
C PRO A 55 -1.78 19.58 18.40
N ALA A 56 -2.02 20.19 19.56
CA ALA A 56 -3.26 19.97 20.30
C ALA A 56 -4.51 20.51 19.56
N LEU A 57 -4.36 21.61 18.83
CA LEU A 57 -5.41 22.24 18.01
C LEU A 57 -4.84 22.55 16.62
N TRP A 58 -5.54 22.12 15.57
CA TRP A 58 -5.16 22.38 14.19
C TRP A 58 -6.37 22.69 13.33
N SER A 59 -6.41 23.86 12.69
CA SER A 59 -7.48 24.25 11.74
C SER A 59 -8.90 24.06 12.31
N GLY A 60 -9.07 24.36 13.61
CA GLY A 60 -10.34 24.15 14.33
C GLY A 60 -10.67 22.70 14.69
N PHE A 61 -9.76 21.75 14.46
CA PHE A 61 -9.83 20.39 14.98
C PHE A 61 -9.04 20.25 16.27
N GLN A 62 -9.70 19.75 17.31
CA GLN A 62 -9.08 19.38 18.57
C GLN A 62 -8.51 17.95 18.47
N ARG A 63 -7.25 17.75 18.86
CA ARG A 63 -6.67 16.41 18.97
C ARG A 63 -7.32 15.67 20.14
N GLU A 64 -7.96 14.54 19.86
CA GLU A 64 -8.61 13.70 20.88
C GLU A 64 -7.67 12.61 21.42
N ALA A 65 -6.86 12.00 20.54
CA ALA A 65 -6.03 10.86 20.92
C ALA A 65 -4.81 10.68 20.02
N ILE A 66 -3.75 10.10 20.59
CA ILE A 66 -2.60 9.57 19.86
C ILE A 66 -2.45 8.11 20.25
N TYR A 67 -2.82 7.19 19.37
CA TYR A 67 -2.63 5.78 19.59
C TYR A 67 -1.29 5.33 19.03
N SER A 68 -0.45 4.74 19.89
CA SER A 68 0.82 4.12 19.53
C SER A 68 0.69 2.60 19.53
N TYR A 69 1.19 1.95 18.48
CA TYR A 69 1.13 0.50 18.28
C TYR A 69 2.47 -0.20 18.56
N ASP A 70 3.54 0.56 18.75
CA ASP A 70 4.87 0.04 19.06
C ASP A 70 5.52 0.80 20.23
N LEU A 71 6.53 0.21 20.86
CA LEU A 71 7.19 0.83 22.01
C LEU A 71 7.98 2.10 21.63
N LYS A 72 8.44 2.17 20.38
CA LYS A 72 9.18 3.32 19.84
C LYS A 72 8.29 4.48 19.41
N ASN A 73 6.97 4.28 19.41
CA ASN A 73 5.99 5.25 18.91
C ASN A 73 6.22 5.63 17.44
N ASN A 74 6.77 4.72 16.62
CA ASN A 74 6.94 4.91 15.19
C ASN A 74 5.66 4.56 14.41
N HIS A 75 4.80 3.72 14.99
CA HIS A 75 3.50 3.37 14.43
C HIS A 75 2.41 4.08 15.22
N LEU A 76 1.83 5.11 14.62
CA LEU A 76 0.86 6.01 15.23
C LEU A 76 -0.43 6.12 14.42
N ALA A 77 -1.53 6.31 15.15
CA ALA A 77 -2.77 6.87 14.63
C ALA A 77 -3.17 8.08 15.49
N VAL A 78 -3.24 9.25 14.88
CA VAL A 78 -3.57 10.51 15.56
C VAL A 78 -4.97 10.96 15.17
N GLY A 79 -5.86 11.06 16.14
CA GLY A 79 -7.26 11.44 15.97
C GLY A 79 -7.52 12.91 16.29
N TYR A 80 -8.15 13.59 15.34
CA TYR A 80 -8.57 14.98 15.41
C TYR A 80 -10.08 15.06 15.23
N VAL A 81 -10.74 15.90 16.01
CA VAL A 81 -12.19 16.10 15.93
C VAL A 81 -12.53 17.57 15.85
N GLN A 82 -13.37 17.91 14.89
CA GLN A 82 -14.08 19.17 14.82
C GLN A 82 -15.56 18.89 15.09
N GLN A 83 -16.08 19.48 16.15
CA GLN A 83 -17.48 19.34 16.53
C GLN A 83 -18.14 20.72 16.61
N LYS A 84 -19.01 21.02 15.64
CA LYS A 84 -19.72 22.32 15.58
C LYS A 84 -21.00 22.29 16.43
N THR A 85 -21.67 21.15 16.46
CA THR A 85 -22.88 20.90 17.27
C THR A 85 -22.83 19.49 17.86
N LYS A 86 -23.78 19.13 18.72
CA LYS A 86 -23.89 17.74 19.23
C LYS A 86 -24.07 16.70 18.11
N LYS A 87 -24.55 17.12 16.92
CA LYS A 87 -24.82 16.23 15.77
C LYS A 87 -23.79 16.35 14.65
N ASP A 88 -23.07 17.48 14.56
CA ASP A 88 -22.12 17.75 13.49
C ASP A 88 -20.69 17.46 13.93
N LYS A 89 -20.24 16.23 13.70
CA LYS A 89 -18.88 15.79 14.01
C LYS A 89 -18.13 15.44 12.73
N THR A 90 -16.96 16.04 12.56
CA THR A 90 -15.95 15.58 11.59
C THR A 90 -14.77 15.01 12.36
N THR A 91 -14.38 13.79 12.01
CA THR A 91 -13.22 13.10 12.57
C THR A 91 -12.18 12.93 11.47
N LEU A 92 -10.98 13.45 11.71
CA LEU A 92 -9.79 13.24 10.92
C LEU A 92 -8.88 12.27 11.68
N THR A 93 -8.33 11.28 10.99
CA THR A 93 -7.29 10.41 11.55
C THR A 93 -6.11 10.33 10.59
N VAL A 94 -4.93 10.67 11.10
CA VAL A 94 -3.67 10.59 10.38
C VAL A 94 -2.89 9.38 10.90
N TYR A 95 -2.44 8.53 9.99
CA TYR A 95 -1.64 7.34 10.31
C TYR A 95 -0.23 7.55 9.80
N ILE A 96 0.76 7.24 10.63
CA ILE A 96 2.18 7.17 10.26
C ILE A 96 2.73 5.85 10.81
N TYR A 97 3.37 5.05 9.97
CA TYR A 97 3.92 3.77 10.42
C TYR A 97 5.08 3.29 9.55
N PRO A 98 6.09 2.60 10.11
CA PRO A 98 7.23 2.15 9.34
C PRO A 98 6.87 0.95 8.45
N LYS A 99 7.47 0.91 7.26
CA LYS A 99 7.41 -0.21 6.33
C LYS A 99 8.74 -0.95 6.32
N LYS A 100 8.68 -2.27 6.18
CA LYS A 100 9.86 -3.15 6.05
C LYS A 100 10.16 -3.51 4.60
N GLU A 101 9.12 -3.49 3.79
CA GLU A 101 9.18 -3.73 2.36
C GLU A 101 8.14 -2.85 1.69
N ILE A 102 8.43 -2.49 0.44
CA ILE A 102 7.53 -1.74 -0.44
C ILE A 102 7.49 -2.49 -1.75
N ASP A 103 6.29 -2.92 -2.15
CA ASP A 103 6.05 -3.59 -3.42
C ASP A 103 5.22 -2.71 -4.36
N ASN A 104 5.30 -2.98 -5.66
CA ASN A 104 4.61 -2.21 -6.70
C ASN A 104 3.09 -2.19 -6.58
N GLN A 105 2.47 -3.10 -5.81
CA GLN A 105 1.02 -3.21 -5.65
C GLN A 105 0.53 -2.59 -4.34
N LEU A 106 1.43 -2.05 -3.51
CA LEU A 106 1.13 -1.56 -2.16
C LEU A 106 -0.13 -0.67 -2.07
N LEU A 107 -0.22 0.34 -2.94
CA LEU A 107 -1.34 1.28 -2.91
C LEU A 107 -2.68 0.58 -3.23
N ARG A 108 -2.68 -0.35 -4.19
CA ARG A 108 -3.87 -1.12 -4.57
C ARG A 108 -4.29 -2.06 -3.46
N ASP A 109 -3.35 -2.79 -2.88
CA ASP A 109 -3.62 -3.74 -1.80
C ASP A 109 -4.19 -3.04 -0.57
N GLU A 110 -3.62 -1.90 -0.17
CA GLU A 110 -4.13 -1.14 0.97
C GLU A 110 -5.51 -0.51 0.70
N PHE A 111 -5.77 -0.07 -0.52
CA PHE A 111 -7.06 0.50 -0.91
C PHE A 111 -8.15 -0.58 -0.93
N SER A 112 -7.86 -1.73 -1.56
CA SER A 112 -8.76 -2.89 -1.60
C SER A 112 -9.05 -3.43 -0.20
N ALA A 113 -8.01 -3.62 0.62
CA ALA A 113 -8.16 -4.07 2.01
C ALA A 113 -9.02 -3.09 2.84
N TYR A 114 -8.92 -1.79 2.58
CA TYR A 114 -9.80 -0.81 3.21
C TYR A 114 -11.25 -0.95 2.75
N GLY A 115 -11.50 -1.10 1.45
CA GLY A 115 -12.85 -1.34 0.91
C GLY A 115 -13.49 -2.59 1.47
N TYR A 116 -12.73 -3.69 1.59
CA TYR A 116 -13.20 -4.90 2.24
C TYR A 116 -13.59 -4.64 3.69
N ALA A 117 -12.69 -4.06 4.50
CA ALA A 117 -12.95 -3.77 5.90
C ALA A 117 -14.12 -2.79 6.09
N LEU A 118 -14.28 -1.82 5.20
CA LEU A 118 -15.38 -0.86 5.22
C LEU A 118 -16.72 -1.56 5.03
N ASN A 119 -16.82 -2.44 4.03
CA ASN A 119 -18.05 -3.17 3.72
C ASN A 119 -18.43 -4.20 4.80
N GLN A 120 -17.46 -4.77 5.52
CA GLN A 120 -17.74 -5.63 6.69
C GLN A 120 -18.35 -4.86 7.87
N ASN A 121 -18.14 -3.54 7.95
CA ASN A 121 -18.61 -2.69 9.05
C ASN A 121 -19.79 -1.78 8.65
N SER A 122 -20.36 -1.98 7.46
CA SER A 122 -21.52 -1.25 6.96
C SER A 122 -22.77 -2.12 6.88
N ASN A 123 -23.94 -1.49 6.94
CA ASN A 123 -25.21 -2.13 6.55
C ASN A 123 -25.59 -1.86 5.08
N LYS A 124 -24.76 -1.15 4.32
CA LYS A 124 -24.94 -0.86 2.89
C LYS A 124 -23.62 -1.13 2.17
N GLY A 125 -23.68 -1.69 0.96
CA GLY A 125 -22.51 -1.77 0.10
C GLY A 125 -22.00 -0.37 -0.24
N THR A 126 -20.71 -0.12 -0.02
CA THR A 126 -20.02 1.08 -0.46
C THR A 126 -19.09 0.74 -1.62
N ASP A 127 -19.35 1.36 -2.77
CA ASP A 127 -18.47 1.32 -3.93
C ASP A 127 -17.38 2.39 -3.79
N LEU A 128 -16.15 1.97 -3.53
CA LEU A 128 -14.99 2.86 -3.44
C LEU A 128 -14.43 3.12 -4.83
N LYS A 129 -14.74 4.29 -5.38
CA LYS A 129 -14.16 4.72 -6.66
C LYS A 129 -12.77 5.31 -6.43
N PRO A 130 -11.70 4.73 -6.98
CA PRO A 130 -10.36 5.24 -6.79
C PRO A 130 -10.15 6.52 -7.59
N SER A 131 -9.37 7.44 -7.03
CA SER A 131 -8.82 8.61 -7.69
C SER A 131 -7.33 8.64 -7.42
N PHE A 132 -6.55 8.98 -8.43
CA PHE A 132 -5.10 8.91 -8.40
C PHE A 132 -4.52 10.31 -8.47
N GLY A 133 -3.42 10.55 -7.77
CA GLY A 133 -2.73 11.82 -7.83
C GLY A 133 -1.30 11.71 -7.34
N SER A 134 -0.59 12.84 -7.39
CA SER A 134 0.76 12.96 -6.85
C SER A 134 0.98 14.31 -6.19
N ALA A 135 1.92 14.35 -5.25
CA ALA A 135 2.47 15.57 -4.67
C ALA A 135 3.98 15.56 -4.93
N SER A 136 4.55 16.69 -5.38
CA SER A 136 5.98 16.75 -5.72
C SER A 136 6.62 18.05 -5.23
N ASN A 137 7.90 17.95 -4.91
CA ASN A 137 8.82 19.08 -4.85
C ASN A 137 10.07 18.76 -5.71
N ASP A 138 11.14 19.55 -5.55
CA ASP A 138 12.39 19.38 -6.30
C ASP A 138 13.13 18.06 -6.01
N HIS A 139 12.85 17.42 -4.87
CA HIS A 139 13.62 16.27 -4.37
C HIS A 139 12.86 14.94 -4.48
N ILE A 140 11.55 14.96 -4.31
CA ILE A 140 10.70 13.76 -4.21
C ILE A 140 9.33 13.99 -4.85
N LYS A 141 8.69 12.90 -5.29
CA LYS A 141 7.34 12.87 -5.84
C LYS A 141 6.57 11.68 -5.27
N VAL A 142 5.61 11.95 -4.40
CA VAL A 142 4.78 10.96 -3.72
C VAL A 142 3.51 10.71 -4.53
N ASN A 143 3.29 9.48 -4.95
CA ASN A 143 2.03 9.04 -5.55
C ASN A 143 1.03 8.64 -4.45
N TYR A 144 -0.26 8.81 -4.75
CA TYR A 144 -1.32 8.41 -3.85
C TYR A 144 -2.59 7.94 -4.57
N ILE A 145 -3.35 7.13 -3.85
CA ILE A 145 -4.72 6.76 -4.18
C ILE A 145 -5.65 7.32 -3.11
N TYR A 146 -6.79 7.87 -3.52
CA TYR A 146 -7.79 8.37 -2.60
C TYR A 146 -9.21 8.11 -3.11
N SER A 147 -10.19 8.25 -2.23
CA SER A 147 -11.59 8.19 -2.59
C SER A 147 -12.42 9.00 -1.61
N VAL A 148 -13.44 9.69 -2.13
CA VAL A 148 -14.49 10.33 -1.36
C VAL A 148 -15.79 9.61 -1.63
N PHE A 149 -16.47 9.18 -0.57
CA PHE A 149 -17.59 8.26 -0.68
C PHE A 149 -18.59 8.41 0.45
N ASP A 150 -19.82 7.96 0.19
CA ASP A 150 -20.86 7.84 1.21
C ASP A 150 -20.83 6.44 1.82
N HIS A 151 -20.95 6.37 3.15
CA HIS A 151 -20.93 5.11 3.88
C HIS A 151 -21.79 5.18 5.14
N SER A 152 -22.44 4.07 5.47
CA SER A 152 -23.21 3.96 6.71
C SER A 152 -22.37 3.27 7.78
N MET A 153 -21.96 4.04 8.80
CA MET A 153 -21.08 3.56 9.85
C MET A 153 -21.90 3.09 11.05
N GLY A 154 -21.70 1.83 11.45
CA GLY A 154 -22.27 1.27 12.67
C GLY A 154 -21.63 1.86 13.92
N ARG A 155 -22.44 2.23 14.90
CA ARG A 155 -22.01 2.65 16.24
C ARG A 155 -22.77 1.86 17.29
N PRO A 156 -22.15 1.48 18.42
CA PRO A 156 -22.88 0.86 19.52
C PRO A 156 -24.06 1.73 19.95
N ASP A 157 -25.24 1.12 20.03
CA ASP A 157 -26.47 1.76 20.47
C ASP A 157 -27.07 0.95 21.62
N PHE A 158 -27.30 1.60 22.75
CA PHE A 158 -27.74 0.91 23.97
C PHE A 158 -29.09 0.19 23.79
N PHE A 159 -29.98 0.73 22.95
CA PHE A 159 -31.31 0.17 22.76
C PHE A 159 -31.38 -0.83 21.61
N ASN A 160 -30.64 -0.59 20.52
CA ASN A 160 -30.76 -1.34 19.27
C ASN A 160 -29.52 -2.17 18.92
N GLY A 161 -28.54 -2.27 19.83
CA GLY A 161 -27.26 -2.95 19.62
C GLY A 161 -26.31 -2.13 18.75
N VAL A 162 -26.70 -1.85 17.50
CA VAL A 162 -25.94 -1.03 16.56
C VAL A 162 -26.85 -0.04 15.86
N LYS A 163 -26.51 1.25 15.93
CA LYS A 163 -27.12 2.30 15.13
C LYS A 163 -26.19 2.69 14.00
N TYR A 164 -26.72 2.62 12.78
CA TYR A 164 -26.00 3.06 11.59
C TYR A 164 -26.30 4.53 11.31
N THR A 165 -25.24 5.28 10.99
CA THR A 165 -25.34 6.69 10.60
C THR A 165 -24.63 6.88 9.27
N ASP A 166 -25.33 7.47 8.31
CA ASP A 166 -24.75 7.83 7.02
C ASP A 166 -23.72 8.95 7.23
N LYS A 167 -22.56 8.80 6.59
CA LYS A 167 -21.42 9.71 6.68
C LYS A 167 -20.85 9.92 5.30
N LYS A 168 -20.37 11.13 5.04
CA LYS A 168 -19.45 11.38 3.94
C LYS A 168 -18.02 11.18 4.43
N SER A 169 -17.25 10.37 3.73
CA SER A 169 -15.95 9.90 4.18
C SER A 169 -14.88 10.05 3.10
N LEU A 170 -13.63 10.13 3.54
CA LEU A 170 -12.46 10.17 2.67
C LEU A 170 -11.43 9.17 3.18
N ILE A 171 -10.79 8.48 2.24
CA ILE A 171 -9.55 7.73 2.44
C ILE A 171 -8.50 8.26 1.48
N SER A 172 -7.29 8.49 1.96
CA SER A 172 -6.12 8.69 1.09
C SER A 172 -4.92 7.91 1.63
N ILE A 173 -4.23 7.22 0.73
CA ILE A 173 -3.13 6.30 1.00
C ILE A 173 -1.97 6.71 0.10
N TYR A 174 -0.78 6.84 0.68
CA TYR A 174 0.36 7.47 0.03
C TYR A 174 1.56 6.55 -0.01
N GLU A 175 2.35 6.66 -1.07
CA GLU A 175 3.60 5.93 -1.26
C GLU A 175 4.77 6.79 -0.75
N CYS A 176 5.11 6.65 0.53
CA CYS A 176 6.04 7.53 1.24
C CYS A 176 7.38 6.85 1.57
N GLY A 177 7.93 6.10 0.62
CA GLY A 177 9.16 5.32 0.79
C GLY A 177 9.00 4.31 1.92
N GLY A 178 9.90 4.35 2.89
CA GLY A 178 9.87 3.47 4.06
C GLY A 178 8.85 3.83 5.14
N TRP A 179 7.98 4.79 4.87
CA TRP A 179 6.85 5.15 5.73
C TRP A 179 5.53 4.87 5.03
N GLY A 180 4.56 4.32 5.76
CA GLY A 180 3.15 4.39 5.43
C GLY A 180 2.58 5.68 5.98
N PHE A 181 1.96 6.47 5.10
CA PHE A 181 1.17 7.64 5.47
C PHE A 181 -0.24 7.47 4.94
N LYS A 182 -1.24 7.78 5.76
CA LYS A 182 -2.65 7.59 5.40
C LYS A 182 -3.54 8.57 6.13
N ILE A 183 -4.53 9.09 5.42
CA ILE A 183 -5.53 10.01 5.95
C ILE A 183 -6.89 9.34 5.86
N ARG A 184 -7.64 9.36 6.96
CA ARG A 184 -9.06 9.00 7.00
C ARG A 184 -9.87 10.16 7.52
N VAL A 185 -10.97 10.48 6.85
CA VAL A 185 -11.95 11.45 7.34
C VAL A 185 -13.33 10.81 7.33
N SER A 186 -14.12 11.09 8.37
CA SER A 186 -15.55 10.82 8.39
C SER A 186 -16.27 12.07 8.91
N SER A 187 -17.28 12.52 8.16
CA SER A 187 -18.02 13.75 8.46
C SER A 187 -19.53 13.54 8.40
N ASP A 188 -20.22 14.22 9.31
CA ASP A 188 -21.67 14.37 9.31
C ASP A 188 -22.20 15.36 8.26
N ASN A 189 -21.40 16.36 7.87
CA ASN A 189 -21.92 17.53 7.14
C ASN A 189 -21.00 18.14 6.08
N MET A 190 -19.77 17.63 5.90
CA MET A 190 -18.90 18.11 4.83
C MET A 190 -19.34 17.58 3.46
N THR A 191 -19.25 18.44 2.44
CA THR A 191 -19.40 18.04 1.04
C THR A 191 -18.16 17.29 0.53
N SER A 192 -18.25 16.71 -0.67
CA SER A 192 -17.11 16.02 -1.27
C SER A 192 -15.93 16.96 -1.51
N ASP A 193 -16.20 18.18 -1.98
CA ASP A 193 -15.17 19.21 -2.23
C ASP A 193 -14.49 19.65 -0.93
N GLN A 194 -15.26 19.84 0.14
CA GLN A 194 -14.71 20.20 1.46
C GLN A 194 -13.79 19.11 2.02
N LEU A 195 -14.11 17.82 1.78
CA LEU A 195 -13.23 16.72 2.17
C LEU A 195 -11.94 16.70 1.35
N SER A 196 -12.03 16.93 0.03
CA SER A 196 -10.86 17.04 -0.84
C SER A 196 -9.96 18.21 -0.40
N GLU A 197 -10.51 19.38 -0.12
CA GLU A 197 -9.74 20.50 0.43
C GLU A 197 -9.11 20.18 1.79
N LEU A 198 -9.82 19.46 2.67
CA LEU A 198 -9.28 19.05 3.96
C LEU A 198 -8.12 18.06 3.80
N LYS A 199 -8.20 17.13 2.85
CA LYS A 199 -7.09 16.24 2.48
C LYS A 199 -5.86 17.08 2.11
N ASP A 200 -5.99 18.02 1.19
CA ASP A 200 -4.84 18.81 0.72
C ASP A 200 -4.26 19.69 1.83
N LYS A 201 -5.11 20.28 2.69
CA LYS A 201 -4.66 21.00 3.90
C LYS A 201 -3.90 20.10 4.87
N THR A 202 -4.37 18.86 5.05
CA THR A 202 -3.74 17.86 5.93
C THR A 202 -2.37 17.45 5.38
N GLU A 203 -2.28 17.14 4.08
CA GLU A 203 -1.02 16.80 3.41
C GLU A 203 0.05 17.88 3.58
N ASN A 204 -0.34 19.13 3.32
CA ASN A 204 0.56 20.27 3.38
C ASN A 204 1.02 20.54 4.82
N TYR A 205 0.11 20.54 5.79
CA TYR A 205 0.45 20.85 7.18
C TYR A 205 1.31 19.77 7.84
N PHE A 206 0.92 18.50 7.72
CA PHE A 206 1.67 17.40 8.34
C PHE A 206 2.93 17.03 7.56
N GLY A 207 3.16 17.68 6.42
CA GLY A 207 4.40 17.60 5.67
C GLY A 207 4.59 16.26 4.97
N LEU A 208 3.60 15.83 4.16
CA LEU A 208 3.64 14.58 3.38
C LEU A 208 5.01 14.34 2.73
N LEU A 209 5.51 15.35 2.02
CA LEU A 209 6.81 15.27 1.33
C LEU A 209 7.97 15.13 2.34
N ASN A 210 7.96 15.91 3.43
CA ASN A 210 8.99 15.76 4.47
C ASN A 210 8.96 14.38 5.13
N ILE A 211 7.81 13.72 5.28
CA ILE A 211 7.72 12.35 5.79
C ILE A 211 8.40 11.39 4.80
N ALA A 212 8.03 11.47 3.52
CA ALA A 212 8.55 10.59 2.48
C ALA A 212 10.06 10.71 2.27
N SER A 213 10.65 11.87 2.51
CA SER A 213 12.10 12.09 2.35
C SER A 213 12.95 11.47 3.48
N LYS A 214 12.36 11.07 4.62
CA LYS A 214 13.11 10.55 5.78
C LYS A 214 13.69 9.16 5.56
N LYS A 215 13.00 8.35 4.75
CA LYS A 215 13.42 6.98 4.43
C LYS A 215 13.04 6.66 3.00
N THR A 216 13.92 6.97 2.06
CA THR A 216 13.70 6.71 0.63
C THR A 216 13.99 5.25 0.27
N LEU A 217 13.50 4.80 -0.88
CA LEU A 217 13.79 3.48 -1.44
C LEU A 217 15.26 3.39 -1.92
N PRO A 218 15.90 2.20 -1.83
CA PRO A 218 17.29 1.99 -2.25
C PRO A 218 17.40 1.78 -3.77
N ILE A 219 17.02 2.78 -4.56
CA ILE A 219 16.89 2.70 -6.03
C ILE A 219 18.21 2.49 -6.80
N SER A 220 19.35 2.45 -6.10
CA SER A 220 20.63 2.04 -6.70
C SER A 220 20.74 0.53 -6.89
N GLN A 221 19.88 -0.24 -6.21
CA GLN A 221 19.75 -1.68 -6.36
C GLN A 221 18.53 -1.98 -7.22
N ALA A 222 18.53 -3.08 -7.96
CA ALA A 222 17.31 -3.56 -8.60
C ALA A 222 16.35 -4.10 -7.53
N PRO A 223 15.02 -3.96 -7.70
CA PRO A 223 14.07 -4.56 -6.78
C PRO A 223 14.11 -6.09 -6.89
N ASP A 224 13.84 -6.77 -5.77
CA ASP A 224 13.68 -8.21 -5.72
C ASP A 224 12.39 -8.62 -6.45
N ILE A 225 12.39 -9.80 -7.09
CA ILE A 225 11.20 -10.40 -7.70
C ILE A 225 10.71 -11.54 -6.81
N ILE A 226 9.43 -11.52 -6.45
CA ILE A 226 8.74 -12.65 -5.82
C ILE A 226 7.72 -13.25 -6.78
N LEU A 227 7.83 -14.57 -7.00
CA LEU A 227 6.94 -15.32 -7.88
C LEU A 227 5.81 -15.99 -7.07
N SER A 228 4.60 -15.92 -7.60
CA SER A 228 3.43 -16.63 -7.07
C SER A 228 3.63 -18.15 -7.19
N PRO A 229 3.17 -18.97 -6.23
CA PRO A 229 3.28 -20.43 -6.31
C PRO A 229 2.71 -21.01 -7.61
N VAL A 230 1.67 -20.39 -8.18
CA VAL A 230 0.97 -20.88 -9.39
C VAL A 230 1.84 -20.85 -10.65
N VAL A 231 2.91 -20.04 -10.69
CA VAL A 231 3.80 -20.03 -11.86
C VAL A 231 4.75 -21.20 -11.86
N LYS A 232 4.95 -21.87 -10.72
CA LYS A 232 5.91 -22.98 -10.57
C LYS A 232 5.44 -24.31 -11.17
N ARG A 233 4.35 -24.29 -11.94
CA ARG A 233 3.78 -25.47 -12.60
C ARG A 233 4.69 -26.04 -13.69
N ASP A 234 5.34 -25.18 -14.47
CA ASP A 234 6.31 -25.57 -15.49
C ASP A 234 7.34 -24.48 -15.77
N SER A 235 8.38 -24.83 -16.53
CA SER A 235 9.47 -23.91 -16.88
C SER A 235 9.05 -22.77 -17.78
N MET A 236 8.07 -22.96 -18.68
CA MET A 236 7.60 -21.90 -19.55
C MET A 236 6.97 -20.77 -18.74
N MET A 237 6.07 -21.12 -17.82
CA MET A 237 5.37 -20.16 -16.97
C MET A 237 6.34 -19.42 -16.03
N ILE A 238 7.33 -20.12 -15.45
CA ILE A 238 8.35 -19.48 -14.62
C ILE A 238 9.15 -18.45 -15.43
N ASN A 239 9.73 -18.87 -16.55
CA ASN A 239 10.66 -18.01 -17.31
C ASN A 239 9.95 -16.82 -17.95
N SER A 240 8.78 -17.04 -18.54
CA SER A 240 7.95 -15.95 -19.08
C SER A 240 7.55 -14.93 -18.01
N THR A 241 7.20 -15.39 -16.80
CA THR A 241 6.89 -14.50 -15.67
C THR A 241 8.11 -13.70 -15.23
N ILE A 242 9.30 -14.32 -15.17
CA ILE A 242 10.55 -13.61 -14.84
C ILE A 242 10.83 -12.53 -15.89
N ILE A 243 10.66 -12.83 -17.17
CA ILE A 243 10.82 -11.87 -18.27
C ILE A 243 9.84 -10.71 -18.13
N ALA A 244 8.57 -10.99 -17.82
CA ALA A 244 7.57 -9.95 -17.56
C ALA A 244 7.99 -9.03 -16.40
N ALA A 245 8.45 -9.61 -15.29
CA ALA A 245 8.90 -8.87 -14.12
C ALA A 245 10.13 -8.00 -14.41
N GLN A 246 11.12 -8.54 -15.12
CA GLN A 246 12.33 -7.80 -15.54
C GLN A 246 11.97 -6.65 -16.49
N ALA A 247 11.10 -6.90 -17.47
CA ALA A 247 10.61 -5.88 -18.39
C ALA A 247 9.88 -4.74 -17.64
N LYS A 248 9.09 -5.07 -16.61
CA LYS A 248 8.44 -4.05 -15.77
C LYS A 248 9.44 -3.21 -15.00
N ILE A 249 10.48 -3.84 -14.42
CA ILE A 249 11.55 -3.12 -13.72
C ILE A 249 12.26 -2.15 -14.66
N GLU A 250 12.62 -2.60 -15.87
CA GLU A 250 13.25 -1.77 -16.88
C GLU A 250 12.37 -0.60 -17.33
N TRP A 251 11.07 -0.87 -17.56
CA TRP A 251 10.10 0.15 -17.91
C TRP A 251 10.01 1.23 -16.83
N LEU A 252 9.87 0.83 -15.56
CA LEU A 252 9.78 1.76 -14.44
C LEU A 252 11.06 2.61 -14.30
N ALA A 253 12.24 2.01 -14.49
CA ALA A 253 13.51 2.71 -14.40
C ALA A 253 13.72 3.75 -15.52
N THR A 254 13.08 3.57 -16.67
CA THR A 254 13.24 4.43 -17.86
C THR A 254 12.13 5.47 -18.01
N HIS A 255 10.95 5.23 -17.43
CA HIS A 255 9.77 6.08 -17.61
C HIS A 255 9.39 6.88 -16.35
N LEU A 256 9.82 6.46 -15.16
CA LEU A 256 9.57 7.21 -13.93
C LEU A 256 10.73 8.16 -13.60
N GLU A 257 10.38 9.31 -13.03
CA GLU A 257 11.38 10.25 -12.54
C GLU A 257 12.13 9.65 -11.34
N LYS A 258 13.44 9.91 -11.23
CA LYS A 258 14.23 9.45 -10.06
C LYS A 258 13.58 9.84 -8.72
N LYS A 259 13.04 11.06 -8.64
CA LYS A 259 12.37 11.59 -7.43
C LYS A 259 11.08 10.83 -7.07
N GLU A 260 10.43 10.20 -8.05
CA GLU A 260 9.26 9.35 -7.85
C GLU A 260 9.69 7.98 -7.31
N LEU A 261 10.70 7.38 -7.97
CA LEU A 261 11.30 6.11 -7.57
C LEU A 261 11.83 6.12 -6.13
N LEU A 262 12.28 7.27 -5.62
CA LEU A 262 12.75 7.41 -4.23
C LEU A 262 11.65 7.19 -3.19
N THR A 263 10.39 7.41 -3.53
CA THR A 263 9.26 7.26 -2.60
C THR A 263 8.38 6.08 -2.96
N GLY A 264 8.46 5.57 -4.19
CA GLY A 264 7.54 4.58 -4.68
C GLY A 264 7.76 4.16 -6.13
N PHE A 265 7.11 3.08 -6.55
CA PHE A 265 7.11 2.58 -7.92
C PHE A 265 5.80 1.82 -8.18
N SER A 266 4.69 2.40 -7.70
CA SER A 266 3.34 1.92 -7.92
C SER A 266 3.06 1.63 -9.40
N ASP A 267 2.46 0.48 -9.65
CA ASP A 267 2.01 0.06 -10.97
C ASP A 267 0.58 0.51 -11.29
N MET A 268 0.11 1.58 -10.62
CA MET A 268 -1.17 2.19 -10.92
C MET A 268 -1.23 2.77 -12.33
N ASN A 269 -0.08 3.09 -12.93
CA ASN A 269 -0.01 3.36 -14.36
C ASN A 269 -0.03 2.03 -15.14
N ILE A 270 -1.09 1.86 -15.93
CA ILE A 270 -1.36 0.64 -16.69
C ILE A 270 -0.28 0.29 -17.73
N GLU A 271 0.44 1.29 -18.26
CA GLU A 271 1.40 1.06 -19.36
C GLU A 271 2.54 0.12 -18.95
N SER A 272 3.00 0.19 -17.69
CA SER A 272 4.04 -0.70 -17.17
C SER A 272 3.61 -2.18 -17.19
N GLU A 273 2.33 -2.44 -16.93
CA GLU A 273 1.76 -3.78 -16.93
C GLU A 273 1.49 -4.26 -18.35
N VAL A 274 1.02 -3.38 -19.24
CA VAL A 274 0.86 -3.69 -20.67
C VAL A 274 2.20 -4.16 -21.25
N PHE A 275 3.26 -3.37 -21.04
CA PHE A 275 4.60 -3.71 -21.51
C PHE A 275 5.10 -5.05 -20.96
N ALA A 276 4.89 -5.31 -19.67
CA ALA A 276 5.26 -6.57 -19.04
C ALA A 276 4.52 -7.78 -19.66
N ILE A 277 3.21 -7.64 -19.91
CA ILE A 277 2.39 -8.70 -20.55
C ILE A 277 2.84 -8.93 -21.99
N GLU A 278 3.12 -7.88 -22.75
CA GLU A 278 3.62 -7.99 -24.12
C GLU A 278 4.95 -8.75 -24.17
N LYS A 279 5.88 -8.44 -23.26
CA LYS A 279 7.15 -9.19 -23.13
C LYS A 279 6.96 -10.64 -22.70
N MET A 280 5.99 -10.91 -21.83
CA MET A 280 5.62 -12.27 -21.46
C MET A 280 5.14 -13.09 -22.68
N ILE A 281 4.29 -12.49 -23.52
CA ILE A 281 3.74 -13.11 -24.73
C ILE A 281 4.82 -13.27 -25.82
N GLU A 282 5.66 -12.26 -26.03
CA GLU A 282 6.78 -12.29 -26.98
C GLU A 282 7.72 -13.46 -26.66
N PHE A 283 8.08 -13.60 -25.38
CA PHE A 283 8.92 -14.68 -24.92
C PHE A 283 8.29 -16.05 -25.16
N TYR A 284 7.01 -16.21 -24.80
CA TYR A 284 6.28 -17.45 -25.07
C TYR A 284 6.30 -17.81 -26.56
N LYS A 285 5.99 -16.86 -27.45
CA LYS A 285 5.98 -17.08 -28.91
C LYS A 285 7.36 -17.49 -29.44
N ALA A 286 8.43 -16.93 -28.90
CA ALA A 286 9.80 -17.26 -29.31
C ALA A 286 10.26 -18.65 -28.83
N HIS A 287 9.75 -19.12 -27.68
CA HIS A 287 10.24 -20.32 -26.99
C HIS A 287 9.19 -21.45 -26.88
N GLU A 288 8.07 -21.37 -27.60
CA GLU A 288 6.95 -22.32 -27.51
C GLU A 288 7.40 -23.79 -27.68
N LYS A 289 8.43 -24.02 -28.49
CA LYS A 289 8.96 -25.36 -28.80
C LYS A 289 10.11 -25.79 -27.90
N ASP A 290 10.62 -24.91 -27.05
CA ASP A 290 11.84 -25.14 -26.29
C ASP A 290 11.58 -25.94 -25.01
N TRP A 291 10.35 -25.92 -24.49
CA TRP A 291 9.97 -26.58 -23.25
C TRP A 291 8.69 -27.40 -23.36
N LYS A 292 8.63 -28.47 -22.56
CA LYS A 292 7.37 -29.18 -22.32
C LYS A 292 6.47 -28.31 -21.45
N MET A 293 5.27 -28.02 -21.93
CA MET A 293 4.32 -27.15 -21.25
C MET A 293 3.15 -27.94 -20.66
N ASP A 294 2.66 -27.45 -19.52
CA ASP A 294 1.39 -27.89 -18.97
C ASP A 294 0.22 -27.38 -19.83
N GLN A 295 -0.90 -28.11 -19.82
CA GLN A 295 -2.10 -27.70 -20.56
C GLN A 295 -2.64 -26.36 -20.07
N ASP A 296 -2.56 -26.09 -18.77
CA ASP A 296 -3.03 -24.83 -18.19
C ASP A 296 -2.15 -23.65 -18.61
N THR A 297 -0.83 -23.87 -18.76
CA THR A 297 0.08 -22.84 -19.27
C THR A 297 -0.22 -22.52 -20.72
N LYS A 298 -0.41 -23.55 -21.55
CA LYS A 298 -0.79 -23.35 -22.96
C LYS A 298 -2.13 -22.61 -23.08
N LYS A 299 -3.14 -23.04 -22.32
CA LYS A 299 -4.45 -22.37 -22.26
C LYS A 299 -4.32 -20.90 -21.86
N TYR A 300 -3.55 -20.60 -20.82
CA TYR A 300 -3.30 -19.23 -20.38
C TYR A 300 -2.72 -18.37 -21.51
N PHE A 301 -1.67 -18.84 -22.19
CA PHE A 301 -1.05 -18.07 -23.27
C PHE A 301 -1.96 -17.93 -24.50
N ASP A 302 -2.70 -18.99 -24.86
CA ASP A 302 -3.67 -18.92 -25.95
C ASP A 302 -4.76 -17.86 -25.66
N GLU A 303 -5.24 -17.78 -24.42
CA GLU A 303 -6.20 -16.76 -23.98
C GLU A 303 -5.60 -15.35 -23.96
N MET A 304 -4.38 -15.19 -23.42
CA MET A 304 -3.69 -13.90 -23.39
C MET A 304 -3.33 -13.38 -24.78
N ILE A 305 -2.95 -14.27 -25.71
CA ILE A 305 -2.72 -13.92 -27.12
C ILE A 305 -4.03 -13.47 -27.77
N ARG A 306 -5.16 -14.17 -27.53
CA ARG A 306 -6.47 -13.71 -28.00
C ARG A 306 -6.83 -12.32 -27.47
N ILE A 307 -6.58 -12.05 -26.19
CA ILE A 307 -6.77 -10.71 -25.59
C ILE A 307 -5.90 -9.68 -26.31
N ALA A 308 -4.61 -9.98 -26.49
CA ALA A 308 -3.63 -9.10 -27.12
C ALA A 308 -3.96 -8.78 -28.58
N ASP A 309 -4.23 -9.81 -29.39
CA ASP A 309 -4.52 -9.69 -30.82
C ASP A 309 -5.82 -8.89 -31.10
N ASN A 310 -6.73 -8.80 -30.12
CA ASN A 310 -7.94 -7.98 -30.19
C ASN A 310 -7.77 -6.58 -29.54
N GLY A 311 -6.55 -6.21 -29.14
CA GLY A 311 -6.26 -4.90 -28.53
C GLY A 311 -6.93 -4.69 -27.17
N ARG A 312 -7.20 -5.76 -26.41
CA ARG A 312 -7.95 -5.74 -25.15
C ARG A 312 -7.08 -5.87 -23.89
N ILE A 313 -5.76 -5.71 -24.00
CA ILE A 313 -4.83 -5.86 -22.84
C ILE A 313 -5.18 -4.86 -21.71
N LYS A 314 -5.47 -3.60 -22.04
CA LYS A 314 -5.80 -2.60 -21.01
C LYS A 314 -7.12 -2.90 -20.29
N ASP A 315 -8.12 -3.37 -21.04
CA ASP A 315 -9.41 -3.78 -20.47
C ASP A 315 -9.25 -5.01 -19.56
N HIS A 316 -8.41 -5.97 -19.98
CA HIS A 316 -8.02 -7.13 -19.18
C HIS A 316 -7.34 -6.72 -17.87
N ILE A 317 -6.34 -5.86 -17.93
CA ILE A 317 -5.61 -5.39 -16.74
C ILE A 317 -6.57 -4.63 -15.79
N TYR A 318 -7.50 -3.84 -16.34
CA TYR A 318 -8.49 -3.11 -15.56
C TYR A 318 -9.42 -4.04 -14.78
N GLU A 319 -9.88 -5.14 -15.41
CA GLU A 319 -10.64 -6.19 -14.71
C GLU A 319 -9.77 -6.93 -13.69
N LYS A 320 -8.59 -7.41 -14.10
CA LYS A 320 -7.62 -8.15 -13.27
C LYS A 320 -7.31 -7.46 -11.94
N TYR A 321 -7.24 -6.14 -11.94
CA TYR A 321 -6.92 -5.35 -10.74
C TYR A 321 -8.13 -4.72 -10.06
N ASP A 322 -9.32 -5.32 -10.22
CA ASP A 322 -10.57 -4.88 -9.60
C ASP A 322 -10.86 -3.39 -9.84
N ARG A 323 -10.45 -2.86 -11.00
CA ARG A 323 -10.61 -1.45 -11.40
C ARG A 323 -9.79 -0.47 -10.56
N ILE A 324 -8.86 -0.96 -9.73
CA ILE A 324 -7.92 -0.17 -8.91
C ILE A 324 -6.62 0.03 -9.71
N ILE A 325 -6.77 0.67 -10.85
CA ILE A 325 -5.67 1.08 -11.73
C ILE A 325 -6.08 2.31 -12.54
N ASN A 326 -5.13 3.17 -12.89
CA ASN A 326 -5.39 4.37 -13.66
C ASN A 326 -5.65 4.00 -15.13
N TYR A 327 -6.94 3.93 -15.49
CA TYR A 327 -7.40 3.74 -16.86
C TYR A 327 -8.73 4.47 -17.09
N ASP A 328 -8.66 5.70 -17.61
CA ASP A 328 -9.81 6.59 -17.77
C ASP A 328 -10.97 5.96 -18.57
N GLN A 329 -10.65 5.17 -19.61
CA GLN A 329 -11.65 4.51 -20.45
C GLN A 329 -12.20 3.21 -19.85
N GLY A 330 -11.61 2.71 -18.75
CA GLY A 330 -11.92 1.40 -18.20
C GLY A 330 -13.36 1.27 -17.73
N ALA A 331 -13.90 2.33 -17.14
CA ALA A 331 -15.28 2.34 -16.67
C ALA A 331 -16.28 2.20 -17.83
N ASP A 332 -16.03 2.89 -18.94
CA ASP A 332 -16.91 2.90 -20.12
C ASP A 332 -16.83 1.59 -20.92
N LYS A 333 -15.67 0.92 -20.89
CA LYS A 333 -15.42 -0.32 -21.65
C LYS A 333 -15.72 -1.60 -20.88
N LYS A 334 -16.03 -1.50 -19.59
CA LYS A 334 -16.19 -2.66 -18.70
C LYS A 334 -17.21 -3.68 -19.24
N ASP A 335 -18.40 -3.24 -19.60
CA ASP A 335 -19.47 -4.15 -20.01
C ASP A 335 -19.18 -4.77 -21.41
N ASP A 336 -18.55 -4.01 -22.32
CA ASP A 336 -18.02 -4.53 -23.60
C ASP A 336 -16.97 -5.63 -23.37
N TYR A 337 -16.07 -5.42 -22.42
CA TYR A 337 -15.02 -6.39 -22.13
C TYR A 337 -15.55 -7.68 -21.50
N ILE A 338 -16.56 -7.58 -20.63
CA ILE A 338 -17.26 -8.76 -20.09
C ILE A 338 -17.89 -9.57 -21.22
N GLN A 339 -18.58 -8.90 -22.16
CA GLN A 339 -19.16 -9.58 -23.31
C GLN A 339 -18.08 -10.22 -24.20
N PHE A 340 -16.98 -9.52 -24.44
CA PHE A 340 -15.83 -10.05 -25.17
C PHE A 340 -15.28 -11.34 -24.53
N LYS A 341 -15.13 -11.40 -23.21
CA LYS A 341 -14.67 -12.61 -22.51
C LYS A 341 -15.62 -13.79 -22.71
N ILE A 342 -16.94 -13.54 -22.65
CA ILE A 342 -17.96 -14.54 -22.91
C ILE A 342 -17.86 -15.05 -24.35
N ASP A 343 -17.83 -14.14 -25.32
CA ASP A 343 -17.81 -14.48 -26.75
C ASP A 343 -16.53 -15.20 -27.17
N LYS A 344 -15.39 -14.90 -26.51
CA LYS A 344 -14.08 -15.51 -26.79
C LYS A 344 -13.71 -16.64 -25.84
N ASN A 345 -14.62 -17.02 -24.92
CA ASN A 345 -14.42 -18.05 -23.91
C ASN A 345 -13.07 -17.88 -23.17
N ILE A 346 -12.83 -16.67 -22.65
CA ILE A 346 -11.65 -16.36 -21.83
C ILE A 346 -11.97 -16.69 -20.37
N SER A 347 -11.09 -17.45 -19.72
CA SER A 347 -11.27 -17.87 -18.33
C SER A 347 -10.77 -16.84 -17.33
N GLU A 348 -11.28 -16.92 -16.10
CA GLU A 348 -10.81 -16.11 -14.95
C GLU A 348 -9.35 -16.42 -14.54
N ASP A 349 -8.79 -17.55 -14.99
CA ASP A 349 -7.39 -17.91 -14.68
C ASP A 349 -6.40 -16.88 -15.21
N THR A 350 -6.79 -16.12 -16.24
CA THR A 350 -5.99 -15.03 -16.82
C THR A 350 -5.84 -13.82 -15.89
N ASN A 351 -6.66 -13.71 -14.84
CA ASN A 351 -6.63 -12.65 -13.84
C ASN A 351 -5.62 -12.91 -12.70
N GLN A 352 -4.91 -14.03 -12.72
CA GLN A 352 -3.93 -14.33 -11.67
C GLN A 352 -2.76 -13.33 -11.64
N ILE A 353 -2.35 -12.96 -10.42
CA ILE A 353 -1.16 -12.16 -10.18
C ILE A 353 0.04 -13.10 -10.03
N PHE A 354 0.96 -13.06 -10.99
CA PHE A 354 2.07 -14.00 -11.07
C PHE A 354 3.32 -13.58 -10.34
N TYR A 355 3.51 -12.28 -10.12
CA TYR A 355 4.68 -11.78 -9.43
C TYR A 355 4.38 -10.46 -8.72
N LYS A 356 5.26 -10.11 -7.78
CA LYS A 356 5.45 -8.75 -7.29
C LYS A 356 6.93 -8.40 -7.39
N ILE A 357 7.21 -7.11 -7.54
CA ILE A 357 8.56 -6.56 -7.43
C ILE A 357 8.60 -5.69 -6.18
N PHE A 358 9.68 -5.77 -5.41
CA PHE A 358 9.73 -5.11 -4.10
C PHE A 358 11.14 -4.68 -3.69
N TYR A 359 11.21 -3.64 -2.87
CA TYR A 359 12.42 -3.28 -2.13
C TYR A 359 12.28 -3.69 -0.68
N LYS A 360 13.32 -4.31 -0.13
CA LYS A 360 13.50 -4.43 1.32
C LYS A 360 14.11 -3.16 1.87
N LEU A 361 13.66 -2.78 3.07
CA LEU A 361 14.09 -1.57 3.74
C LEU A 361 14.87 -1.98 4.99
N GLU A 362 16.17 -1.65 4.98
CA GLU A 362 17.07 -1.87 6.13
C GLU A 362 16.68 -1.03 7.35
#